data_AF-A0A938M3D9-F1
#
_entry.id   AF-A0A938M3D9-F1
#
_cell.length_a   1.000
_cell.length_b   1.000
_cell.length_c   1.000
_cell.angle_alpha   90.00
_cell.angle_beta   90.00
_cell.angle_gamma   90.00
#
_symmetry.space_group_name_H-M   'P 1'
#
loop_
_entity.id
_entity.type
_entity.pdbx_description
1 polymer ?
#
loop_
_entity_poly.entity_id
_entity_poly.type
_entity_poly.pdbx_seq_one_letter_code
_entity_poly.pdbx_strand_id
1 'polypeptide(L)'
;MGRYERLVQQILSGRADANIRFGDLCNLLRRFGFDMRVSGSHHIFRMQGVEEKVNLQQDGNNAKPYQVRQVRQLILKYRFGG
;
A
#
# COMPACT_ATOMS: atom_id res chain seq x y z
N MET A 1 1.13 -20.27 -3.37
CA MET A 1 0.93 -18.80 -3.25
C MET A 1 2.23 -18.09 -2.93
N GLY A 2 2.61 -17.14 -3.78
CA GLY A 2 3.79 -16.30 -3.58
C GLY A 2 3.64 -15.35 -2.40
N ARG A 3 4.75 -14.79 -1.90
CA ARG A 3 4.75 -13.79 -0.81
C ARG A 3 3.85 -12.58 -1.12
N TYR A 4 3.84 -12.16 -2.39
CA TYR A 4 3.04 -11.05 -2.88
C TYR A 4 1.53 -11.32 -2.83
N GLU A 5 1.08 -12.47 -3.34
CA GLU A 5 -0.34 -12.86 -3.31
C GLU A 5 -0.87 -12.92 -1.88
N ARG A 6 -0.07 -13.47 -0.94
CA ARG A 6 -0.43 -13.51 0.48
C ARG A 6 -0.58 -12.10 1.07
N LEU A 7 0.30 -11.17 0.71
CA LEU A 7 0.20 -9.78 1.17
C LEU A 7 -1.06 -9.09 0.62
N VAL A 8 -1.38 -9.27 -0.66
CA VAL A 8 -2.60 -8.73 -1.27
C VAL A 8 -3.84 -9.30 -0.58
N GLN A 9 -3.90 -10.62 -0.38
CA GLN A 9 -5.01 -11.26 0.36
C GLN A 9 -5.13 -10.75 1.80
N GLN A 10 -3.99 -10.57 2.49
CA GLN A 10 -3.97 -10.04 3.85
C GLN A 10 -4.54 -8.62 3.90
N ILE A 11 -4.14 -7.74 2.99
CA ILE A 11 -4.67 -6.37 2.87
C ILE A 11 -6.16 -6.39 2.53
N LEU A 12 -6.57 -7.18 1.54
CA LEU A 12 -7.98 -7.28 1.12
C LEU A 12 -8.89 -7.82 2.22
N SER A 13 -8.39 -8.73 3.08
CA SER A 13 -9.15 -9.26 4.21
C SER A 13 -9.57 -8.18 5.22
N GLY A 14 -8.81 -7.08 5.31
CA GLY A 14 -9.02 -6.01 6.30
C GLY A 14 -8.80 -6.41 7.76
N ARG A 15 -8.39 -7.66 8.05
CA ARG A 15 -8.21 -8.19 9.40
C ARG A 15 -6.86 -7.84 10.02
N ALA A 16 -5.90 -7.41 9.20
CA ALA A 16 -4.52 -7.21 9.60
C ALA A 16 -4.00 -5.80 9.28
N ASP A 17 -4.89 -4.79 9.22
CA ASP A 17 -4.51 -3.42 8.89
C ASP A 17 -3.41 -2.88 9.83
N ALA A 18 -3.40 -3.28 11.10
CA ALA A 18 -2.36 -2.89 12.07
C ALA A 18 -1.06 -3.73 12.00
N ASN A 19 -1.03 -4.76 11.15
CA ASN A 19 0.07 -5.72 11.07
C ASN A 19 0.58 -5.88 9.62
N ILE A 20 0.77 -4.76 8.93
CA ILE A 20 1.44 -4.68 7.63
C ILE A 20 2.73 -3.88 7.80
N ARG A 21 3.87 -4.48 7.45
CA ARG A 21 5.16 -3.79 7.47
C ARG A 21 5.16 -2.65 6.46
N PHE A 22 5.69 -1.50 6.87
CA PHE A 22 5.73 -0.30 6.01
C PHE A 22 6.44 -0.56 4.68
N GLY A 23 7.58 -1.25 4.74
CA GLY A 23 8.36 -1.62 3.55
C GLY A 23 7.62 -2.58 2.62
N ASP A 24 6.83 -3.51 3.16
CA ASP A 24 6.03 -4.43 2.34
C ASP A 24 4.93 -3.67 1.60
N LEU A 25 4.25 -2.72 2.25
CA LEU A 25 3.24 -1.86 1.61
C LEU A 25 3.83 -0.95 0.53
N CYS A 26 5.01 -0.37 0.78
CA CYS A 26 5.71 0.45 -0.21
C CYS A 26 6.13 -0.37 -1.44
N ASN A 27 6.68 -1.56 -1.22
CA ASN A 27 7.08 -2.47 -2.30
C ASN A 27 5.87 -2.95 -3.10
N LEU A 28 4.71 -3.13 -2.46
CA LEU A 28 3.47 -3.47 -3.12
C LEU A 28 3.05 -2.36 -4.10
N LEU A 29 3.02 -1.09 -3.65
CA LEU A 29 2.65 0.04 -4.50
C LEU A 29 3.62 0.20 -5.68
N ARG A 30 4.93 0.03 -5.48
CA ARG A 30 5.90 0.05 -6.59
C ARG A 30 5.65 -1.09 -7.59
N ARG A 31 5.28 -2.29 -7.12
CA ARG A 31 4.94 -3.42 -8.01
C ARG A 31 3.68 -3.17 -8.83
N PHE A 32 2.72 -2.41 -8.30
CA PHE A 32 1.57 -1.95 -9.09
C PHE A 32 1.92 -0.88 -10.13
N GLY A 33 3.15 -0.35 -10.12
CA GLY A 33 3.61 0.68 -11.07
C GLY A 33 3.52 2.10 -10.53
N PHE A 34 3.37 2.29 -9.21
CA PHE A 34 3.44 3.63 -8.62
C PHE A 34 4.88 4.13 -8.51
N ASP A 35 5.08 5.37 -8.95
CA ASP A 35 6.28 6.14 -8.68
C ASP A 35 6.26 6.66 -7.24
N MET A 36 7.40 6.56 -6.57
CA MET A 36 7.54 6.99 -5.19
C MET A 36 8.48 8.20 -5.08
N ARG A 37 8.01 9.23 -4.39
CA ARG A 37 8.82 10.38 -3.95
C ARG A 37 8.81 10.48 -2.43
N VAL A 38 9.96 10.75 -1.83
CA VAL A 38 10.09 10.98 -0.38
C VAL A 38 10.16 12.48 -0.10
N SER A 39 9.44 12.92 0.94
CA SER A 39 9.44 14.31 1.43
C SER A 39 9.38 14.30 2.95
N GLY A 40 10.52 14.49 3.61
CA GLY A 40 10.65 14.27 5.05
C GLY A 40 10.36 12.79 5.41
N SER A 41 9.46 12.53 6.35
CA SER A 41 9.05 11.17 6.72
C SER A 41 7.94 10.57 5.83
N HIS A 42 7.43 11.37 4.88
CA HIS A 42 6.33 10.98 4.01
C HIS A 42 6.81 10.33 2.71
N HIS A 43 6.21 9.20 2.37
CA HIS A 43 6.43 8.48 1.12
C HIS A 43 5.18 8.64 0.24
N ILE A 44 5.30 9.46 -0.79
CA ILE A 44 4.22 9.86 -1.67
C ILE A 44 4.28 8.98 -2.92
N PHE A 45 3.17 8.33 -3.25
CA PHE A 45 3.01 7.46 -4.41
C PHE A 45 2.01 8.05 -5.39
N ARG A 46 2.36 8.01 -6.68
CA ARG A 46 1.50 8.41 -7.81
C ARG A 46 1.65 7.43 -8.96
N MET A 47 0.61 7.28 -9.75
CA MET A 47 0.62 6.47 -10.97
C MET A 47 -0.25 7.15 -12.01
N GLN A 48 0.19 7.18 -13.27
CA GLN A 48 -0.64 7.71 -14.35
C GLN A 48 -1.93 6.88 -14.48
N GLY A 49 -3.08 7.54 -14.58
CA GLY A 49 -4.39 6.88 -14.63
C GLY A 49 -4.99 6.52 -13.25
N VAL A 50 -4.27 6.77 -12.15
CA VAL A 50 -4.79 6.70 -10.79
C VAL A 50 -4.93 8.11 -10.24
N GLU A 51 -6.14 8.48 -9.83
CA GLU A 51 -6.44 9.82 -9.32
C GLU A 51 -5.91 10.01 -7.90
N GLU A 52 -5.99 8.96 -7.08
CA GLU A 52 -5.58 8.99 -5.69
C GLU A 52 -4.07 9.10 -5.52
N LYS A 53 -3.65 10.15 -4.81
CA LYS A 53 -2.31 10.26 -4.25
C LYS A 53 -2.24 9.50 -2.93
N VAL A 54 -1.45 8.43 -2.88
CA VAL A 54 -1.20 7.71 -1.63
C VAL A 54 -0.02 8.36 -0.90
N ASN A 55 -0.20 8.72 0.37
CA ASN A 55 0.87 9.28 1.19
C ASN A 55 1.05 8.40 2.44
N LEU A 56 2.12 7.60 2.44
CA LEU A 56 2.44 6.67 3.52
C LEU A 56 3.43 7.29 4.51
N GLN A 57 3.32 6.89 5.77
CA GLN A 57 4.25 7.23 6.82
C GLN A 57 4.46 5.99 7.69
N GLN A 58 5.71 5.72 8.04
CA GLN A 58 6.03 4.62 8.95
C GLN A 58 5.56 4.93 10.37
N ASP A 59 5.10 3.90 11.08
CA ASP A 59 4.83 3.88 12.51
C ASP A 59 5.57 2.69 13.12
N GLY A 60 6.76 2.97 13.67
CA GLY A 60 7.77 1.96 13.93
C GLY A 60 8.12 1.19 12.65
N ASN A 61 7.95 -0.13 12.67
CA ASN A 61 8.20 -1.01 11.52
C ASN A 61 6.98 -1.19 10.59
N ASN A 62 5.81 -0.73 11.00
CA ASN A 62 4.54 -0.97 10.32
C ASN A 62 4.02 0.28 9.59
N ALA A 63 3.14 0.07 8.63
CA ALA A 63 2.32 1.14 8.08
C ALA A 63 1.20 1.48 9.08
N LYS A 64 0.76 2.74 9.07
CA LYS A 64 -0.39 3.14 9.88
C LYS A 64 -1.66 2.40 9.41
N PRO A 65 -2.52 1.86 10.31
CA PRO A 65 -3.66 1.04 9.92
C PRO A 65 -4.60 1.72 8.90
N TYR A 66 -4.85 3.02 9.07
CA TYR A 66 -5.70 3.76 8.14
C TYR A 66 -5.09 3.88 6.73
N GLN A 67 -3.76 3.87 6.61
CA GLN A 67 -3.07 3.90 5.32
C GLN A 67 -3.18 2.55 4.61
N VAL A 68 -3.11 1.45 5.36
CA VAL A 68 -3.40 0.11 4.82
C VAL A 68 -4.83 0.05 4.30
N ARG A 69 -5.80 0.58 5.06
CA ARG A 69 -7.20 0.70 4.61
C ARG A 69 -7.33 1.55 3.34
N GLN A 70 -6.59 2.66 3.21
CA GLN A 70 -6.59 3.48 1.99
C GLN A 70 -6.04 2.69 0.79
N VAL A 71 -4.94 1.97 0.96
CA VAL A 71 -4.38 1.12 -0.10
C VAL A 71 -5.35 0.00 -0.48
N ARG A 72 -6.04 -0.63 0.49
CA ARG A 72 -7.10 -1.62 0.21
C ARG A 72 -8.20 -1.03 -0.68
N GLN A 73 -8.70 0.17 -0.39
CA GLN A 73 -9.72 0.81 -1.22
C GLN A 73 -9.22 1.10 -2.64
N LEU A 74 -7.96 1.52 -2.77
CA LEU A 74 -7.32 1.73 -4.06
C LEU A 74 -7.19 0.43 -4.86
N ILE A 75 -6.80 -0.67 -4.21
CA ILE A 75 -6.76 -2.01 -4.82
C ILE A 75 -8.14 -2.41 -5.35
N LEU A 76 -9.20 -2.20 -4.57
CA LEU A 76 -10.57 -2.53 -4.98
C LEU A 76 -11.07 -1.63 -6.13
N LYS A 77 -10.79 -0.32 -6.08
CA LYS A 77 -11.23 0.65 -7.08
C LYS A 77 -10.60 0.39 -8.46
N TYR A 78 -9.30 0.12 -8.49
CA TYR A 78 -8.54 -0.06 -9.73
C TYR A 78 -8.25 -1.51 -10.09
N ARG A 79 -8.76 -2.47 -9.29
CA ARG A 79 -8.58 -3.92 -9.48
C ARG A 79 -7.10 -4.34 -9.57
N PHE A 80 -6.26 -3.76 -8.74
CA PHE A 80 -4.85 -4.15 -8.65
C PHE A 80 -4.71 -5.53 -7.99
N GLY A 81 -3.68 -6.29 -8.36
CA GLY A 81 -3.37 -7.59 -7.72
C GLY A 81 -4.32 -8.74 -8.08
N GLY A 82 -5.09 -8.58 -9.16
CA GLY A 82 -5.74 -9.68 -9.89
C GLY A 82 -4.79 -10.41 -10.82
#